data_AF-A0A099PB93-F1
#
_entry.id   AF-A0A099PB93-F1
#
_cell.length_a   1.000
_cell.length_b   1.000
_cell.length_c   1.000
_cell.angle_alpha   90.00
_cell.angle_beta   90.00
_cell.angle_gamma   90.00
#
_symmetry.space_group_name_H-M   'P 1'
#
loop_
_entity.id
_entity.type
_entity.pdbx_description
1 polymer ?
#
loop_
_entity_poly.entity_id
_entity_poly.type
_entity_poly.pdbx_seq_one_letter_code
_entity_poly.pdbx_strand_id
1 'polypeptide(L)'
;MKLSFQSKLLCSMLLLLILSLLALSTLAHRLLNTEVNQAVQSEIHNTLRNAKTFANGWLTAKSDLLTSLSRELPLQRSDAEKFLTYARNAGQFDLVYAGTSQGEMWQSQPPSNLPSDYDPRTRPWYQQAMETKSLIVTSPYADAGSGE
;
A
#
# COMPACT_ATOMS: atom_id res chain seq x y z
N MET A 1 32.08 -26.42 -60.50
CA MET A 1 30.98 -25.97 -61.39
C MET A 1 31.10 -24.45 -61.59
N LYS A 2 31.21 -23.96 -62.83
CA LYS A 2 31.21 -22.52 -63.12
C LYS A 2 29.76 -22.04 -63.21
N LEU A 3 29.33 -21.18 -62.29
CA LEU A 3 28.01 -20.57 -62.28
C LEU A 3 27.81 -19.69 -63.54
N SER A 4 26.67 -19.86 -64.21
CA SER A 4 26.19 -19.01 -65.31
C SER A 4 26.08 -17.54 -64.85
N PHE A 5 26.30 -16.59 -65.76
CA PHE A 5 26.21 -15.15 -65.50
C PHE A 5 24.87 -14.75 -64.85
N GLN A 6 23.77 -15.36 -65.30
CA GLN A 6 22.43 -15.15 -64.75
C GLN A 6 22.34 -15.61 -63.28
N SER A 7 22.96 -16.74 -62.93
CA SER A 7 22.96 -17.26 -61.56
C SER A 7 23.76 -16.38 -60.59
N LYS A 8 24.85 -15.73 -61.06
CA LYS A 8 25.62 -14.78 -60.25
C LYS A 8 24.83 -13.51 -59.93
N LEU A 9 24.13 -12.96 -60.93
CA LEU A 9 23.27 -11.79 -60.76
C LEU A 9 22.13 -12.07 -59.77
N LEU A 10 21.46 -13.22 -59.95
CA LEU A 10 20.33 -13.63 -59.11
C LEU A 10 20.76 -13.88 -57.66
N CYS A 11 21.92 -14.51 -57.44
CA CYS A 11 22.50 -14.70 -56.12
C CYS A 11 22.85 -13.37 -55.43
N SER A 12 23.41 -12.40 -56.17
CA SER A 12 23.70 -11.05 -55.63
C SER A 12 22.44 -10.31 -55.20
N MET A 13 21.35 -10.38 -55.98
CA MET A 13 20.07 -9.76 -55.61
C MET A 13 19.46 -10.42 -54.38
N LEU A 14 19.52 -11.75 -54.31
CA LEU A 14 19.05 -12.51 -53.14
C LEU A 14 19.84 -12.15 -51.88
N LEU A 15 21.16 -12.02 -52.00
CA LEU A 15 22.03 -11.63 -50.89
C LEU A 15 21.68 -10.23 -50.36
N LEU A 16 21.50 -9.25 -51.26
CA LEU A 16 21.08 -7.90 -50.88
C LEU A 16 19.71 -7.88 -50.19
N LEU A 17 18.77 -8.69 -50.68
CA LEU A 17 17.44 -8.80 -50.10
C LEU A 17 17.47 -9.45 -48.70
N ILE A 18 18.30 -10.47 -48.50
CA ILE A 18 18.51 -11.07 -47.18
C ILE A 18 19.15 -10.05 -46.23
N LEU A 19 20.14 -9.28 -46.68
CA LEU A 19 20.79 -8.25 -45.86
C LEU A 19 19.83 -7.15 -45.43
N SER A 20 18.96 -6.68 -46.33
CA SER A 20 17.97 -5.64 -46.00
C SER A 20 16.91 -6.15 -45.02
N LEU A 21 16.45 -7.40 -45.19
CA LEU A 21 15.53 -8.07 -44.26
C LEU A 21 16.14 -8.22 -42.87
N LEU A 22 17.41 -8.63 -42.77
CA LEU A 22 18.13 -8.74 -41.50
C LEU A 22 18.30 -7.38 -40.83
N ALA A 23 18.68 -6.35 -41.58
CA ALA A 23 18.81 -4.99 -41.06
C ALA A 23 17.47 -4.48 -40.50
N LEU A 24 16.38 -4.67 -41.25
CA LEU A 24 15.05 -4.27 -40.80
C LEU A 24 14.59 -5.07 -39.58
N SER A 25 14.79 -6.40 -39.60
CA SER A 25 14.41 -7.30 -38.50
C SER A 25 15.12 -6.93 -37.19
N THR A 26 16.43 -6.65 -37.25
CA THR A 26 17.20 -6.25 -36.06
C THR A 26 16.77 -4.89 -35.52
N LEU A 27 16.50 -3.92 -36.39
CA LEU A 27 15.99 -2.60 -35.98
C LEU A 27 14.61 -2.73 -35.33
N ALA A 28 13.70 -3.47 -35.96
CA ALA A 28 12.35 -3.73 -35.45
C ALA A 28 12.41 -4.43 -34.08
N HIS A 29 13.28 -5.43 -33.93
CA HIS A 29 13.44 -6.13 -32.66
C HIS A 29 13.95 -5.22 -31.54
N ARG A 30 14.94 -4.35 -31.83
CA ARG A 30 15.46 -3.39 -30.84
C ARG A 30 14.41 -2.36 -30.42
N LEU A 31 13.68 -1.80 -31.39
CA LEU A 31 12.61 -0.86 -31.13
C LEU A 31 11.51 -1.51 -30.28
N LEU A 32 11.05 -2.70 -30.68
CA LEU A 32 10.00 -3.42 -29.97
C LEU A 32 10.42 -3.77 -28.54
N ASN A 33 11.64 -4.24 -28.32
CA ASN A 33 12.14 -4.50 -26.96
C ASN A 33 12.21 -3.22 -26.12
N THR A 34 12.53 -2.09 -26.73
CA THR A 34 12.62 -0.80 -26.02
C THR A 34 11.23 -0.33 -25.60
N GLU A 35 10.27 -0.36 -26.53
CA GLU A 35 8.87 -0.02 -26.27
C GLU A 35 8.23 -0.93 -25.24
N VAL A 36 8.45 -2.25 -25.34
CA VAL A 36 7.93 -3.22 -24.37
C VAL A 36 8.54 -2.98 -22.98
N ASN A 37 9.85 -2.78 -22.87
CA ASN A 37 10.47 -2.49 -21.58
C ASN A 37 9.96 -1.18 -20.99
N GLN A 38 9.83 -0.14 -21.81
CA GLN A 38 9.30 1.16 -21.36
C GLN A 38 7.84 1.05 -20.93
N ALA A 39 7.01 0.31 -21.67
CA ALA A 39 5.62 0.06 -21.32
C ALA A 39 5.51 -0.69 -19.98
N VAL A 40 6.30 -1.75 -19.78
CA VAL A 40 6.34 -2.50 -18.52
C VAL A 40 6.78 -1.62 -17.35
N GLN A 41 7.83 -0.82 -17.51
CA GLN A 41 8.29 0.09 -16.45
C GLN A 41 7.26 1.17 -16.13
N SER A 42 6.60 1.72 -17.15
CA SER A 42 5.51 2.68 -16.98
C SER A 42 4.35 2.05 -16.21
N GLU A 43 3.97 0.82 -16.55
CA GLU A 43 2.89 0.10 -15.88
C GLU A 43 3.21 -0.19 -14.41
N ILE A 44 4.43 -0.64 -14.12
CA ILE A 44 4.92 -0.84 -12.74
C ILE A 44 4.82 0.48 -11.96
N HIS A 45 5.33 1.57 -12.53
CA HIS A 45 5.35 2.87 -11.86
C HIS A 45 3.94 3.41 -11.61
N ASN A 46 3.04 3.26 -12.59
CA ASN A 46 1.65 3.69 -12.46
C ASN A 46 0.91 2.85 -11.43
N THR A 47 1.11 1.54 -11.43
CA THR A 47 0.52 0.62 -10.44
C THR A 47 0.98 0.96 -9.03
N LEU A 48 2.28 1.15 -8.82
CA LEU A 48 2.84 1.55 -7.54
C LEU A 48 2.34 2.93 -7.09
N ARG A 49 2.24 3.89 -8.02
CA ARG A 49 1.69 5.22 -7.74
C ARG A 49 0.23 5.14 -7.31
N ASN A 50 -0.57 4.31 -7.97
CA ASN A 50 -1.98 4.10 -7.64
C ASN A 50 -2.11 3.45 -6.27
N ALA A 51 -1.35 2.39 -5.99
CA ALA A 51 -1.32 1.73 -4.68
C ALA A 51 -0.92 2.70 -3.56
N LYS A 52 0.12 3.52 -3.79
CA LYS A 52 0.54 4.57 -2.84
C LYS A 52 -0.54 5.62 -2.62
N THR A 53 -1.17 6.11 -3.68
CA THR A 53 -2.24 7.10 -3.59
C THR A 53 -3.42 6.56 -2.79
N PHE A 54 -3.81 5.31 -3.06
CA PHE A 54 -4.87 4.63 -2.33
C PHE A 54 -4.50 4.46 -0.85
N ALA A 55 -3.31 3.91 -0.55
CA ALA A 55 -2.86 3.69 0.82
C ALA A 55 -2.77 5.00 1.62
N ASN A 56 -2.23 6.06 1.02
CA ASN A 56 -2.17 7.38 1.64
C ASN A 56 -3.56 7.95 1.88
N GLY A 57 -4.46 7.90 0.88
CA GLY A 57 -5.83 8.40 1.04
C GLY A 57 -6.59 7.66 2.14
N TRP A 58 -6.44 6.34 2.19
CA TRP A 58 -7.01 5.50 3.25
C TRP A 58 -6.45 5.88 4.63
N LEU A 59 -5.13 6.02 4.76
CA LEU A 59 -4.49 6.37 6.03
C LEU A 59 -4.87 7.78 6.49
N THR A 60 -4.93 8.74 5.58
CA THR A 60 -5.36 10.12 5.86
C THR A 60 -6.80 10.15 6.37
N ALA A 61 -7.74 9.47 5.69
CA ALA A 61 -9.13 9.43 6.11
C ALA A 61 -9.30 8.84 7.54
N LYS A 62 -8.56 7.77 7.84
CA LYS A 62 -8.52 7.17 9.19
C LYS A 62 -7.95 8.13 10.22
N SER A 63 -6.87 8.84 9.88
CA SER A 63 -6.18 9.78 10.76
C SER A 63 -7.04 11.00 11.07
N ASP A 64 -7.73 11.55 10.06
CA ASP A 64 -8.61 12.71 10.21
C ASP A 64 -9.79 12.39 11.14
N LEU A 65 -10.37 11.18 10.99
CA LEU A 65 -11.43 10.70 11.86
C LEU A 65 -10.95 10.56 13.30
N LEU A 66 -9.82 9.89 13.55
CA LEU A 66 -9.28 9.71 14.91
C LEU A 66 -8.86 11.04 15.54
N THR A 67 -8.29 11.95 14.75
CA THR A 67 -7.95 13.29 15.23
C THR A 67 -9.20 14.04 15.66
N SER A 68 -10.27 13.99 14.88
CA SER A 68 -11.54 14.64 15.21
C SER A 68 -12.19 14.01 16.44
N LEU A 69 -12.23 12.68 16.49
CA LEU A 69 -12.72 11.92 17.65
C LEU A 69 -11.97 12.30 18.93
N SER A 70 -10.64 12.40 18.88
CA SER A 70 -9.82 12.69 20.07
C SER A 70 -10.11 14.05 20.71
N ARG A 71 -10.58 15.04 19.93
CA ARG A 71 -10.93 16.38 20.43
C ARG A 71 -12.30 16.40 21.11
N GLU A 72 -13.22 15.58 20.64
CA GLU A 72 -14.62 15.57 21.07
C GLU A 72 -14.96 14.40 22.00
N LEU A 73 -13.97 13.57 22.37
CA LEU A 73 -14.20 12.38 23.16
C LEU A 73 -14.71 12.76 24.57
N PRO A 74 -15.91 12.31 24.98
CA PRO A 74 -16.44 12.61 26.31
C PRO A 74 -15.56 12.05 27.44
N LEU A 75 -15.54 12.72 28.59
CA LEU A 75 -14.83 12.25 29.78
C LEU A 75 -15.56 11.12 30.52
N GLN A 76 -16.86 10.94 30.27
CA GLN A 76 -17.64 9.87 30.86
C GLN A 76 -17.57 8.61 30.00
N ARG A 77 -17.12 7.51 30.60
CA ARG A 77 -16.90 6.21 29.92
C ARG A 77 -18.06 5.77 29.03
N SER A 78 -19.29 5.78 29.56
CA SER A 78 -20.47 5.31 28.82
C SER A 78 -20.75 6.10 27.54
N ASP A 79 -20.43 7.39 27.52
CA ASP A 79 -20.61 8.22 26.34
C ASP A 79 -19.39 8.15 25.42
N ALA A 80 -18.18 8.04 25.98
CA ALA A 80 -16.97 7.77 25.22
C ALA A 80 -17.11 6.47 24.40
N GLU A 81 -17.57 5.37 25.01
CA GLU A 81 -17.77 4.08 24.33
C GLU A 81 -18.77 4.17 23.16
N LYS A 82 -19.80 5.01 23.26
CA LYS A 82 -20.72 5.28 22.12
C LYS A 82 -20.00 6.00 20.99
N PHE A 83 -19.24 7.06 21.29
CA PHE A 83 -18.45 7.79 20.29
C PHE A 83 -17.40 6.90 19.63
N LEU A 84 -16.71 6.07 20.40
CA LEU A 84 -15.77 5.06 19.89
C LEU A 84 -16.48 4.07 18.95
N THR A 85 -17.70 3.65 19.28
CA THR A 85 -18.52 2.76 18.43
C THR A 85 -18.94 3.43 17.13
N TYR A 86 -19.35 4.70 17.18
CA TYR A 86 -19.64 5.46 15.95
C TYR A 86 -18.41 5.62 15.07
N ALA A 87 -17.26 5.95 15.66
CA ALA A 87 -15.99 6.04 14.96
C ALA A 87 -15.58 4.71 14.32
N ARG A 88 -15.76 3.59 15.03
CA ARG A 88 -15.53 2.24 14.49
C ARG A 88 -16.35 2.00 13.23
N ASN A 89 -17.65 2.24 13.31
CA ASN A 89 -18.58 1.95 12.21
C ASN A 89 -18.37 2.89 11.03
N ALA A 90 -18.28 4.20 11.28
CA ALA A 90 -18.08 5.20 10.23
C ALA A 90 -16.70 5.07 9.57
N GLY A 91 -15.68 4.80 10.37
CA GLY A 91 -14.32 4.63 9.90
C GLY A 91 -14.03 3.24 9.37
N GLN A 92 -14.89 2.24 9.56
CA GLN A 92 -14.62 0.82 9.28
C GLN A 92 -13.32 0.34 9.94
N PHE A 93 -13.13 0.66 11.22
CA PHE A 93 -12.03 0.10 12.02
C PHE A 93 -12.41 -1.27 12.54
N ASP A 94 -11.40 -2.11 12.76
CA ASP A 94 -11.61 -3.36 13.47
C ASP A 94 -12.04 -3.10 14.92
N LEU A 95 -11.33 -2.21 15.61
CA LEU A 95 -11.67 -1.74 16.96
C LEU A 95 -11.20 -0.28 17.14
N VAL A 96 -11.94 0.51 17.90
CA VAL A 96 -11.52 1.86 18.32
C VAL A 96 -11.61 1.94 19.84
N TYR A 97 -10.58 2.48 20.48
CA TYR A 97 -10.47 2.46 21.93
C TYR A 97 -9.67 3.65 22.46
N ALA A 98 -9.82 3.90 23.76
CA ALA A 98 -9.07 4.89 24.51
C ALA A 98 -8.50 4.26 25.78
N GLY A 99 -7.18 4.41 25.98
CA GLY A 99 -6.52 4.11 27.26
C GLY A 99 -6.44 5.37 28.10
N THR A 100 -6.89 5.32 29.35
CA THR A 100 -6.80 6.46 30.27
C THR A 100 -5.47 6.46 31.01
N SER A 101 -5.07 7.61 31.55
CA SER A 101 -3.89 7.70 32.43
C SER A 101 -4.02 6.87 33.72
N GLN A 102 -5.27 6.59 34.13
CA GLN A 102 -5.59 5.70 35.26
C GLN A 102 -5.47 4.21 34.89
N GLY A 103 -5.16 3.87 33.64
CA GLY A 103 -5.03 2.49 33.18
C GLY A 103 -6.34 1.84 32.75
N GLU A 104 -7.43 2.60 32.66
CA GLU A 104 -8.69 2.06 32.13
C GLU A 104 -8.64 1.93 30.61
N MET A 105 -9.26 0.88 30.10
CA MET A 105 -9.43 0.67 28.67
C MET A 105 -10.91 0.82 28.30
N TRP A 106 -11.23 1.84 27.51
CA TRP A 106 -12.57 2.09 26.98
C TRP A 106 -12.61 1.63 25.52
N GLN A 107 -13.61 0.84 25.14
CA GLN A 107 -13.65 0.19 23.84
C GLN A 107 -14.96 0.47 23.10
N SER A 108 -14.87 0.57 21.78
CA SER A 108 -16.03 0.45 20.89
C SER A 108 -16.71 -0.91 21.05
N GLN A 109 -17.99 -0.99 20.76
CA GLN A 109 -18.77 -2.22 20.80
C GLN A 109 -18.76 -2.96 19.44
N PRO A 110 -18.78 -4.30 19.41
CA PRO A 110 -18.47 -5.19 20.54
C PRO A 110 -16.98 -5.07 20.96
N PRO A 111 -16.67 -5.14 22.26
CA PRO A 111 -15.31 -5.02 22.77
C PRO A 111 -14.49 -6.28 22.43
N SER A 112 -13.17 -6.14 22.40
CA SER A 112 -12.28 -7.30 22.41
C SER A 112 -12.17 -7.87 23.84
N ASN A 113 -11.96 -9.18 23.91
CA ASN A 113 -11.65 -9.85 25.17
C ASN A 113 -10.20 -9.54 25.53
N LEU A 114 -10.00 -8.83 26.65
CA LEU A 114 -8.67 -8.50 27.15
C LEU A 114 -8.35 -9.33 28.40
N PRO A 115 -7.07 -9.67 28.64
CA PRO A 115 -6.63 -10.24 29.91
C PRO A 115 -7.02 -9.35 31.10
N SER A 116 -7.23 -9.96 32.27
CA SER A 116 -7.62 -9.23 33.50
C SER A 116 -6.55 -8.26 33.99
N ASP A 117 -5.29 -8.48 33.62
CA ASP A 117 -4.12 -7.67 33.94
C ASP A 117 -3.72 -6.70 32.81
N TYR A 118 -4.58 -6.53 31.80
CA TYR A 118 -4.28 -5.65 30.67
C TYR A 118 -4.13 -4.18 31.11
N ASP A 119 -2.96 -3.60 30.83
CA ASP A 119 -2.68 -2.18 31.03
C ASP A 119 -2.40 -1.49 29.68
N PRO A 120 -3.28 -0.57 29.22
CA PRO A 120 -3.10 0.12 27.95
C PRO A 120 -1.82 0.97 27.91
N ARG A 121 -1.30 1.42 29.06
CA ARG A 121 -0.14 2.32 29.15
C ARG A 121 1.18 1.63 28.82
N THR A 122 1.19 0.31 28.87
CA THR A 122 2.34 -0.52 28.50
C THR A 122 2.43 -0.79 27.01
N ARG A 123 1.40 -0.42 26.23
CA ARG A 123 1.29 -0.79 24.82
C ARG A 123 2.06 0.19 23.92
N PRO A 124 2.65 -0.29 22.80
CA PRO A 124 3.44 0.56 21.91
C PRO A 124 2.71 1.80 21.41
N TRP A 125 1.42 1.67 21.07
CA TRP A 125 0.60 2.79 20.59
C TRP A 125 0.42 3.89 21.65
N TYR A 126 0.28 3.51 22.93
CA TYR A 126 0.10 4.47 24.02
C TYR A 126 1.42 5.20 24.28
N GLN A 127 2.50 4.45 24.42
CA GLN A 127 3.82 5.01 24.72
C GLN A 127 4.29 5.97 23.62
N GLN A 128 4.19 5.55 22.35
CA GLN A 128 4.58 6.39 21.21
C GLN A 128 3.74 7.65 21.10
N ALA A 129 2.41 7.54 21.24
CA ALA A 129 1.53 8.72 21.18
C ALA A 129 1.79 9.70 22.33
N MET A 130 2.09 9.20 23.52
CA MET A 130 2.43 10.04 24.68
C MET A 130 3.80 10.71 24.54
N GLU A 131 4.75 10.05 23.87
CA GLU A 131 6.08 10.59 23.58
C GLU A 131 6.02 11.71 22.54
N THR A 132 5.37 11.46 21.39
CA THR A 132 5.29 12.44 20.29
C THR A 132 4.23 13.51 20.50
N LYS A 133 3.23 13.27 21.35
CA LYS A 133 2.09 14.16 21.59
C LYS A 133 1.34 14.53 20.31
N SER A 134 1.32 13.61 19.36
CA SER A 134 0.68 13.77 18.06
C SER A 134 0.12 12.43 17.58
N LEU A 135 -0.63 12.48 16.48
CA LEU A 135 -1.09 11.26 15.82
C LEU A 135 0.12 10.46 15.33
N ILE A 136 0.13 9.17 15.64
CA ILE A 136 1.16 8.22 15.23
C ILE A 136 0.54 7.01 14.53
N VAL A 137 1.37 6.32 13.76
CA VAL A 137 1.08 5.00 13.22
C VAL A 137 2.23 4.11 13.68
N THR A 138 1.93 3.11 14.49
CA THR A 138 2.95 2.19 15.00
C THR A 138 3.43 1.25 13.88
N SER A 139 4.62 0.67 14.05
CA SER A 139 4.94 -0.58 13.35
C SER A 139 3.99 -1.71 13.79
N PRO A 140 3.83 -2.78 13.00
CA PRO A 140 3.08 -3.96 13.42
C PRO A 140 3.63 -4.56 14.72
N TYR A 141 2.74 -4.99 15.60
CA TYR A 141 3.03 -5.66 16.87
C TYR A 141 1.87 -6.61 17.21
N ALA A 142 2.12 -7.62 18.05
CA ALA A 142 1.08 -8.58 18.43
C ALA A 142 -0.05 -7.92 19.23
N ASP A 143 -1.29 -8.09 18.76
CA ASP A 143 -2.48 -7.59 19.41
C ASP A 143 -2.76 -8.33 20.73
N ALA A 144 -3.27 -7.61 21.71
CA ALA A 144 -3.51 -8.18 23.04
C ALA A 144 -4.83 -8.95 23.16
N GLY A 145 -5.79 -8.72 22.26
CA GLY A 145 -7.07 -9.40 22.22
C GLY A 145 -7.07 -10.63 21.31
N SER A 146 -6.49 -10.53 20.12
CA SER A 146 -6.41 -11.66 19.16
C SER A 146 -5.14 -12.49 19.29
N GLY A 147 -4.03 -11.92 19.79
CA GLY A 147 -2.72 -12.58 19.83
C GLY A 147 -1.99 -12.64 18.48
N GLU A 148 -2.53 -12.00 17.44
CA GLU A 148 -1.93 -11.89 16.10
C GLU A 148 -1.03 -10.68 15.95
#